data_AF-A0A5Q4EM80-F1
#
_entry.id   AF-A0A5Q4EM80-F1
#
_cell.length_a   1.000
_cell.length_b   1.000
_cell.length_c   1.000
_cell.angle_alpha   90.00
_cell.angle_beta   90.00
_cell.angle_gamma   90.00
#
_symmetry.space_group_name_H-M   'P 1'
#
loop_
_entity.id
_entity.type
_entity.pdbx_description
1 polymer ?
#
loop_
_entity_poly.entity_id
_entity_poly.type
_entity_poly.pdbx_seq_one_letter_code
_entity_poly.pdbx_strand_id
1 'polypeptide(L)'
;MMTSTAKKRRDEVHIGRRAGPDHGSDRPQRSRSNVLWRHPASFTRVKLRAEERPKRSPWVIRQWANVAHAHRRLPCEHGGSKRETPDFRAGNPAFAPTDRTGCRSRRMHDRDTLIQLWEHAWAPKGGWTPFAQILDGLSPEQAAWRPAPGRHSIWQIANHLAFWGEYVCLRARGGDALPDDEIRRRNWEEPEAITGDAWRETVERHARVREMVRDAIADPALPLDDLGELLTHHAYHAGQIMQLRALQGLAPIV
;
A
#
# COMPACT_ATOMS: atom_id res chain seq x y z
N MET A 1 -12.88 6.50 69.19
CA MET A 1 -14.11 5.81 69.65
C MET A 1 -15.31 6.67 69.26
N MET A 2 -16.25 6.07 68.50
CA MET A 2 -17.69 6.43 68.30
C MET A 2 -18.04 7.89 67.88
N THR A 3 -18.91 8.22 66.93
CA THR A 3 -20.00 7.58 66.15
C THR A 3 -20.41 8.63 65.08
N SER A 4 -20.88 8.33 63.88
CA SER A 4 -22.32 8.17 63.61
C SER A 4 -22.58 8.02 62.10
N THR A 5 -23.55 7.17 61.77
CA THR A 5 -24.03 6.73 60.46
C THR A 5 -25.44 7.28 60.17
N ALA A 6 -25.76 7.69 58.93
CA ALA A 6 -27.12 7.75 58.34
C ALA A 6 -26.97 8.03 56.83
N LYS A 7 -27.40 7.23 55.83
CA LYS A 7 -28.65 6.53 55.44
C LYS A 7 -29.72 7.41 54.75
N LYS A 8 -29.77 7.26 53.41
CA LYS A 8 -30.88 7.30 52.40
C LYS A 8 -32.06 8.28 52.58
N ARG A 9 -32.44 8.91 51.46
CA ARG A 9 -33.80 8.82 50.84
C ARG A 9 -33.77 9.25 49.36
N ARG A 10 -34.56 8.55 48.54
CA ARG A 10 -34.96 8.86 47.15
C ARG A 10 -36.23 9.71 47.22
N ASP A 11 -36.45 10.56 46.22
CA ASP A 11 -37.80 10.92 45.75
C ASP A 11 -37.78 11.09 44.22
N GLU A 12 -38.74 10.44 43.57
CA GLU A 12 -39.07 10.50 42.14
C GLU A 12 -39.96 11.71 41.85
N VAL A 13 -39.84 12.32 40.66
CA VAL A 13 -40.92 13.14 40.09
C VAL A 13 -41.06 12.85 38.60
N HIS A 14 -42.22 12.28 38.27
CA HIS A 14 -42.80 12.13 36.93
C HIS A 14 -43.69 13.36 36.66
N ILE A 15 -43.48 14.09 35.56
CA ILE A 15 -44.48 15.04 35.03
C ILE A 15 -44.59 14.88 33.51
N GLY A 16 -45.80 14.56 33.07
CA GLY A 16 -46.19 14.38 31.68
C GLY A 16 -46.62 15.66 30.97
N ARG A 17 -46.45 15.58 29.64
CA ARG A 17 -47.00 16.33 28.49
C ARG A 17 -48.07 17.42 28.72
N ARG A 18 -47.84 18.57 28.05
CA ARG A 18 -48.87 19.35 27.33
C ARG A 18 -48.34 19.78 25.95
N ALA A 19 -49.25 19.98 25.01
CA ALA A 19 -49.04 20.07 23.57
C ALA A 19 -49.24 21.49 22.99
N GLY A 20 -48.58 21.74 21.83
CA GLY A 20 -48.93 22.73 20.80
C GLY A 20 -47.89 23.86 20.56
N PRO A 21 -47.77 24.46 19.36
CA PRO A 21 -48.48 24.20 18.10
C PRO A 21 -47.58 23.81 16.91
N ASP A 22 -48.28 23.39 15.87
CA ASP A 22 -47.89 23.05 14.51
C ASP A 22 -47.08 24.15 13.81
N HIS A 23 -45.86 23.83 13.38
CA HIS A 23 -45.07 24.64 12.47
C HIS A 23 -44.49 23.77 11.36
N GLY A 24 -45.17 23.81 10.22
CA GLY A 24 -44.56 23.97 8.89
C GLY A 24 -43.47 22.96 8.54
N SER A 25 -43.89 21.87 7.90
CA SER A 25 -43.00 20.99 7.15
C SER A 25 -42.43 21.70 5.92
N ASP A 26 -41.40 22.51 6.09
CA ASP A 26 -40.56 22.99 4.99
C ASP A 26 -39.49 21.94 4.66
N ARG A 27 -39.90 20.93 3.91
CA ARG A 27 -38.95 20.10 3.16
C ARG A 27 -38.39 20.96 2.01
N PRO A 28 -37.08 21.13 1.88
CA PRO A 28 -36.55 21.72 0.66
C PRO A 28 -36.89 20.79 -0.51
N GLN A 29 -37.76 21.27 -1.40
CA GLN A 29 -37.99 20.66 -2.71
C GLN A 29 -36.64 20.52 -3.41
N ARG A 30 -36.19 19.29 -3.60
CA ARG A 30 -35.14 18.97 -4.57
C ARG A 30 -35.64 19.43 -5.94
N SER A 31 -35.19 20.60 -6.39
CA SER A 31 -35.32 20.97 -7.79
C SER A 31 -34.53 19.93 -8.59
N ARG A 32 -35.24 19.16 -9.41
CA ARG A 32 -34.62 18.34 -10.45
C ARG A 32 -34.16 19.28 -11.55
N SER A 33 -33.02 19.91 -11.36
CA SER A 33 -32.27 20.49 -12.46
C SER A 33 -31.73 19.34 -13.31
N ASN A 34 -32.42 19.05 -14.41
CA ASN A 34 -31.90 18.24 -15.51
C ASN A 34 -30.68 18.97 -16.11
N VAL A 35 -29.50 18.72 -15.55
CA VAL A 35 -28.24 19.06 -16.21
C VAL A 35 -28.00 17.98 -17.26
N LEU A 36 -28.43 18.29 -18.48
CA LEU A 36 -28.09 17.52 -19.67
C LEU A 36 -26.56 17.59 -19.85
N TRP A 37 -25.85 16.51 -19.55
CA TRP A 37 -24.43 16.39 -19.88
C TRP A 37 -24.28 16.39 -21.41
N ARG A 38 -24.00 17.56 -21.99
CA ARG A 38 -23.49 17.65 -23.35
C ARG A 38 -22.05 17.15 -23.32
N HIS A 39 -21.80 15.97 -23.88
CA HIS A 39 -20.46 15.53 -24.23
C HIS A 39 -19.84 16.54 -25.22
N PRO A 40 -18.65 17.12 -24.95
CA PRO A 40 -17.89 17.74 -26.01
C PRO A 40 -17.37 16.64 -26.95
N ALA A 41 -18.07 16.46 -28.06
CA ALA A 41 -17.55 15.76 -29.21
C ALA A 41 -16.44 16.62 -29.83
N SER A 42 -15.17 16.30 -29.56
CA SER A 42 -14.03 16.35 -30.49
C SER A 42 -12.70 16.36 -29.72
N PHE A 43 -12.06 15.19 -29.61
CA PHE A 43 -10.61 15.15 -29.47
C PHE A 43 -10.01 15.41 -30.86
N THR A 44 -9.56 16.62 -31.12
CA THR A 44 -8.71 16.90 -32.27
C THR A 44 -7.38 16.20 -32.01
N ARG A 45 -7.11 15.13 -32.76
CA ARG A 45 -5.83 14.42 -32.75
C ARG A 45 -4.76 15.40 -33.28
N VAL A 46 -3.99 16.02 -32.39
CA VAL A 46 -2.78 16.76 -32.77
C VAL A 46 -1.79 15.73 -33.34
N LYS A 47 -1.69 15.67 -34.67
CA LYS A 47 -0.59 14.97 -35.33
C LYS A 47 0.64 15.86 -35.16
N LEU A 48 1.50 15.52 -34.20
CA LEU A 48 2.88 16.03 -34.20
C LEU A 48 3.52 15.64 -35.53
N ARG A 49 4.12 16.61 -36.24
CA ARG A 49 4.98 16.34 -37.40
C ARG A 49 6.14 15.48 -36.93
N ALA A 50 6.64 14.60 -37.80
CA ALA A 50 7.67 13.61 -37.48
C ALA A 50 8.97 14.22 -36.90
N GLU A 51 9.18 15.52 -37.07
CA GLU A 51 10.39 16.26 -36.72
C GLU A 51 10.40 16.83 -35.29
N GLU A 52 9.28 16.82 -34.56
CA GLU A 52 9.19 17.36 -33.18
C GLU A 52 9.17 16.27 -32.08
N ARG A 53 9.53 15.02 -32.42
CA ARG A 53 9.69 13.98 -31.40
C ARG A 53 10.98 14.23 -30.62
N PRO A 54 10.96 14.42 -29.28
CA PRO A 54 12.20 14.46 -28.52
C PRO A 54 12.96 13.15 -28.75
N LYS A 55 14.21 13.27 -29.21
CA LYS A 55 15.09 12.11 -29.40
C LYS A 55 15.20 11.41 -28.05
N ARG A 56 14.65 10.19 -27.96
CA ARG A 56 14.79 9.36 -26.76
C ARG A 56 16.28 9.19 -26.46
N SER A 57 16.68 9.41 -25.21
CA SER A 57 18.07 9.20 -24.82
C SER A 57 18.47 7.76 -25.14
N PRO A 58 19.73 7.50 -25.56
CA PRO A 58 20.22 6.14 -25.85
C PRO A 58 19.99 5.13 -24.72
N TRP A 59 19.81 5.63 -23.49
CA TRP A 59 19.54 4.84 -22.30
C TRP A 59 18.12 4.23 -22.29
N VAL A 60 17.09 4.98 -22.66
CA VAL A 60 15.67 4.51 -22.71
C VAL A 60 15.47 3.39 -23.74
N ILE A 61 16.27 3.37 -24.81
CA ILE A 61 16.19 2.33 -25.85
C ILE A 61 16.84 1.01 -25.38
N ARG A 62 17.88 1.06 -24.53
CA ARG A 62 18.55 -0.15 -24.02
C ARG A 62 17.72 -0.91 -22.99
N GLN A 63 16.93 -0.23 -22.16
CA GLN A 63 16.15 -0.89 -21.10
C GLN A 63 15.00 -1.75 -21.65
N TRP A 64 14.49 -1.46 -22.85
CA TRP A 64 13.45 -2.28 -23.51
C TRP A 64 14.01 -3.48 -24.30
N ALA A 65 15.29 -3.47 -24.68
CA ALA A 65 15.91 -4.57 -25.42
C ALA A 65 16.21 -5.80 -24.54
N ASN A 66 16.45 -5.60 -23.24
CA ASN A 66 16.82 -6.70 -22.33
C ASN A 66 15.64 -7.55 -21.85
N VAL A 67 14.40 -7.05 -21.93
CA VAL A 67 13.18 -7.83 -21.63
C VAL A 67 12.78 -8.73 -22.82
N ALA A 68 13.22 -8.41 -24.05
CA ALA A 68 12.86 -9.16 -25.25
C ALA A 68 13.79 -10.36 -25.58
N HIS A 69 14.88 -10.57 -24.83
CA HIS A 69 15.85 -11.64 -25.11
C HIS A 69 15.71 -12.89 -24.24
N ALA A 70 14.88 -12.87 -23.19
CA ALA A 70 14.74 -14.00 -22.26
C ALA A 70 13.69 -15.07 -22.68
N HIS A 71 13.07 -14.96 -23.85
CA HIS A 71 12.05 -15.91 -24.33
C HIS A 71 12.44 -16.75 -25.55
N ARG A 72 13.74 -16.91 -25.85
CA ARG A 72 14.19 -17.81 -26.91
C ARG A 72 15.18 -18.85 -26.41
N ARG A 73 14.65 -20.04 -26.10
CA ARG A 73 15.13 -21.39 -26.48
C ARG A 73 14.90 -22.41 -25.35
N LEU A 74 13.83 -23.20 -25.50
CA LEU A 74 13.84 -24.62 -25.12
C LEU A 74 13.25 -25.39 -26.31
N PRO A 75 13.95 -26.40 -26.87
CA PRO A 75 13.39 -27.21 -27.94
C PRO A 75 12.46 -28.27 -27.34
N CYS A 76 11.17 -28.21 -27.65
CA CYS A 76 10.29 -29.37 -27.55
C CYS A 76 10.32 -30.08 -28.90
N GLU A 77 11.00 -31.23 -28.97
CA GLU A 77 10.65 -32.24 -29.95
C GLU A 77 9.25 -32.78 -29.61
N HIS A 78 8.41 -33.01 -30.62
CA HIS A 78 7.50 -34.16 -30.78
C HIS A 78 6.45 -33.83 -31.87
N GLY A 79 6.46 -34.66 -32.92
CA GLY A 79 5.26 -35.16 -33.60
C GLY A 79 4.44 -34.19 -34.44
N GLY A 80 4.61 -34.27 -35.75
CA GLY A 80 3.75 -33.58 -36.72
C GLY A 80 2.28 -33.99 -36.61
N SER A 81 1.40 -33.00 -36.64
CA SER A 81 0.02 -33.15 -37.08
C SER A 81 -0.48 -31.79 -37.57
N LYS A 82 -1.04 -31.75 -38.78
CA LYS A 82 -1.56 -30.54 -39.42
C LYS A 82 -2.70 -29.98 -38.55
N ARG A 83 -2.59 -28.71 -38.12
CA ARG A 83 -3.68 -28.03 -37.40
C ARG A 83 -4.68 -27.47 -38.40
N GLU A 84 -5.86 -28.07 -38.44
CA GLU A 84 -7.06 -27.40 -38.91
C GLU A 84 -7.53 -26.39 -37.84
N THR A 85 -8.05 -25.24 -38.27
CA THR A 85 -8.56 -24.19 -37.39
C THR A 85 -9.99 -24.51 -36.94
N PRO A 86 -10.33 -24.56 -35.63
CA PRO A 86 -11.70 -24.83 -35.21
C PRO A 86 -12.59 -23.60 -35.26
N ASP A 87 -13.82 -23.81 -35.70
CA ASP A 87 -14.95 -22.87 -35.71
C ASP A 87 -15.46 -22.60 -34.28
N PHE A 88 -15.59 -21.32 -33.92
CA PHE A 88 -15.86 -20.83 -32.56
C PHE A 88 -17.36 -20.77 -32.18
N ARG A 89 -18.22 -21.60 -32.79
CA ARG A 89 -19.68 -21.54 -32.57
C ARG A 89 -20.35 -22.76 -31.97
N ALA A 90 -19.61 -23.78 -31.54
CA ALA A 90 -20.18 -24.90 -30.77
C ALA A 90 -19.73 -24.84 -29.29
N GLY A 91 -20.68 -24.79 -28.36
CA GLY A 91 -20.41 -24.83 -26.91
C GLY A 91 -19.69 -26.11 -26.50
N ASN A 92 -18.57 -25.98 -25.78
CA ASN A 92 -17.72 -27.08 -25.38
C ASN A 92 -18.13 -27.62 -23.99
N PRO A 93 -18.48 -28.91 -23.82
CA PRO A 93 -18.92 -29.49 -22.54
C PRO A 93 -17.77 -29.83 -21.57
N ALA A 94 -16.55 -29.33 -21.78
CA ALA A 94 -15.35 -29.72 -21.03
C ALA A 94 -15.07 -28.94 -19.73
N PHE A 95 -16.08 -28.34 -19.08
CA PHE A 95 -15.95 -27.76 -17.74
C PHE A 95 -16.81 -28.53 -16.73
N ALA A 96 -16.41 -29.77 -16.44
CA ALA A 96 -16.76 -30.39 -15.18
C ALA A 96 -15.82 -29.87 -14.09
N PRO A 97 -16.31 -29.46 -12.91
CA PRO A 97 -15.46 -28.96 -11.85
C PRO A 97 -14.67 -30.13 -11.26
N THR A 98 -13.36 -30.16 -11.52
CA THR A 98 -12.47 -31.06 -10.79
C THR A 98 -12.30 -30.55 -9.36
N ASP A 99 -12.48 -31.50 -8.45
CA ASP A 99 -12.30 -31.45 -7.01
C ASP A 99 -11.17 -30.50 -6.55
N ARG A 100 -11.52 -29.53 -5.70
CA ARG A 100 -10.62 -28.52 -5.09
C ARG A 100 -9.96 -29.01 -3.80
N THR A 101 -9.88 -30.32 -3.55
CA THR A 101 -9.15 -30.87 -2.40
C THR A 101 -7.65 -30.99 -2.69
N GLY A 102 -6.96 -29.85 -2.81
CA GLY A 102 -5.52 -29.88 -3.07
C GLY A 102 -4.77 -28.56 -3.09
N CYS A 103 -5.36 -27.46 -2.62
CA CYS A 103 -4.59 -26.24 -2.39
C CYS A 103 -3.71 -26.42 -1.15
N ARG A 104 -2.62 -27.19 -1.30
CA ARG A 104 -1.47 -27.08 -0.40
C ARG A 104 -1.06 -25.60 -0.44
N SER A 105 -1.16 -24.91 0.69
CA SER A 105 -0.61 -23.57 0.88
C SER A 105 0.77 -23.52 0.25
N ARG A 106 0.90 -22.85 -0.89
CA ARG A 106 2.20 -22.69 -1.55
C ARG A 106 3.01 -21.83 -0.58
N ARG A 107 3.92 -22.45 0.19
CA ARG A 107 4.93 -21.74 0.99
C ARG A 107 5.51 -20.69 0.06
N MET A 108 5.26 -19.42 0.36
CA MET A 108 5.45 -18.35 -0.61
C MET A 108 6.91 -18.35 -1.06
N HIS A 109 7.87 -18.30 -0.12
CA HIS A 109 9.31 -18.41 -0.36
C HIS A 109 9.98 -19.25 0.75
N ASP A 110 11.12 -19.89 0.49
CA ASP A 110 11.97 -20.43 1.56
C ASP A 110 12.73 -19.28 2.27
N ARG A 111 13.24 -19.56 3.48
CA ARG A 111 13.87 -18.55 4.34
C ARG A 111 15.06 -17.87 3.68
N ASP A 112 15.94 -18.66 3.06
CA ASP A 112 17.17 -18.16 2.46
C ASP A 112 16.84 -17.26 1.27
N THR A 113 15.87 -17.64 0.45
CA THR A 113 15.35 -16.80 -0.63
C THR A 113 14.79 -15.48 -0.08
N LEU A 114 14.00 -15.51 1.00
CA LEU A 114 13.40 -14.29 1.55
C LEU A 114 14.46 -13.34 2.14
N ILE A 115 15.47 -13.86 2.84
CA ILE A 115 16.60 -13.06 3.32
C ILE A 115 17.34 -12.41 2.16
N GLN A 116 17.65 -13.19 1.10
CA GLN A 116 18.34 -12.66 -0.07
C GLN A 116 17.56 -11.53 -0.75
N LEU A 117 16.24 -11.70 -0.91
CA LEU A 117 15.38 -10.68 -1.50
C LEU A 117 15.27 -9.44 -0.61
N TRP A 118 15.13 -9.63 0.71
CA TRP A 118 15.13 -8.53 1.66
C TRP A 118 16.42 -7.73 1.56
N GLU A 119 17.58 -8.37 1.70
CA GLU A 119 18.90 -7.73 1.60
C GLU A 119 19.10 -7.03 0.25
N HIS A 120 18.67 -7.66 -0.84
CA HIS A 120 18.76 -7.07 -2.17
C HIS A 120 17.92 -5.80 -2.30
N ALA A 121 16.74 -5.73 -1.67
CA ALA A 121 15.88 -4.54 -1.70
C ALA A 121 16.51 -3.33 -0.99
N TRP A 122 17.40 -3.57 -0.01
CA TRP A 122 18.11 -2.51 0.72
C TRP A 122 19.50 -2.19 0.14
N ALA A 123 20.07 -3.06 -0.67
CA ALA A 123 21.42 -2.90 -1.22
C ALA A 123 21.45 -2.01 -2.49
N PRO A 124 22.53 -1.24 -2.72
CA PRO A 124 22.71 -0.37 -3.90
C PRO A 124 23.00 -1.13 -5.21
N LYS A 125 22.65 -2.41 -5.30
CA LYS A 125 23.04 -3.30 -6.40
C LYS A 125 21.90 -3.69 -7.35
N GLY A 126 20.74 -3.00 -7.25
CA GLY A 126 19.53 -3.28 -8.01
C GLY A 126 19.29 -2.35 -9.20
N GLY A 127 18.30 -2.70 -10.04
CA GLY A 127 17.81 -1.84 -11.13
C GLY A 127 16.78 -0.79 -10.70
N TRP A 128 16.66 -0.55 -9.40
CA TRP A 128 15.70 0.35 -8.74
C TRP A 128 16.37 1.04 -7.56
N THR A 129 15.79 2.16 -7.08
CA THR A 129 16.27 2.85 -5.88
C THR A 129 16.15 1.93 -4.66
N PRO A 130 17.23 1.67 -3.91
CA PRO A 130 17.20 0.84 -2.71
C PRO A 130 16.33 1.46 -1.63
N PHE A 131 15.67 0.62 -0.82
CA PHE A 131 14.86 1.08 0.31
C PHE A 131 15.66 1.87 1.34
N ALA A 132 16.98 1.62 1.42
CA ALA A 132 17.88 2.36 2.30
C ALA A 132 17.95 3.85 1.96
N GLN A 133 17.69 4.22 0.70
CA GLN A 133 17.92 5.59 0.21
C GLN A 133 16.64 6.40 0.01
N ILE A 134 15.45 5.78 0.07
CA ILE A 134 14.20 6.46 -0.29
C ILE A 134 13.89 7.69 0.60
N LEU A 135 14.45 7.72 1.81
CA LEU A 135 14.30 8.82 2.76
C LEU A 135 15.47 9.83 2.73
N ASP A 136 16.52 9.55 1.97
CA ASP A 136 17.74 10.34 1.98
C ASP A 136 17.54 11.77 1.45
N GLY A 137 18.19 12.71 2.13
CA GLY A 137 18.23 14.12 1.74
C GLY A 137 16.91 14.88 1.87
N LEU A 138 15.88 14.31 2.51
CA LEU A 138 14.62 15.00 2.75
C LEU A 138 14.72 15.95 3.95
N SER A 139 14.24 17.18 3.78
CA SER A 139 13.94 18.06 4.91
C SER A 139 12.65 17.62 5.62
N PRO A 140 12.44 18.02 6.89
CA PRO A 140 11.19 17.76 7.61
C PRO A 140 9.95 18.26 6.85
N GLU A 141 10.04 19.41 6.20
CA GLU A 141 8.94 20.01 5.42
C GLU A 141 8.63 19.18 4.18
N GLN A 142 9.66 18.68 3.48
CA GLN A 142 9.50 17.79 2.33
C GLN A 142 8.91 16.43 2.73
N ALA A 143 9.31 15.92 3.89
CA ALA A 143 8.77 14.68 4.45
C ALA A 143 7.30 14.85 4.86
N ALA A 144 6.93 15.99 5.45
CA ALA A 144 5.57 16.28 5.91
C ALA A 144 4.62 16.72 4.79
N TRP A 145 5.13 17.12 3.62
CA TRP A 145 4.32 17.59 2.49
C TRP A 145 3.33 16.53 1.98
N ARG A 146 2.13 16.99 1.58
CA ARG A 146 1.07 16.16 0.99
C ARG A 146 0.70 16.66 -0.40
N PRO A 147 0.43 15.75 -1.36
CA PRO A 147 0.05 16.14 -2.72
C PRO A 147 -1.40 16.65 -2.81
N ALA A 148 -2.28 16.21 -1.91
CA ALA A 148 -3.69 16.62 -1.86
C ALA A 148 -4.29 16.28 -0.49
N PRO A 149 -5.45 16.87 -0.12
CA PRO A 149 -6.21 16.45 1.07
C PRO A 149 -6.51 14.94 1.06
N GLY A 150 -6.34 14.30 2.21
CA GLY A 150 -6.59 12.86 2.35
C GLY A 150 -5.58 11.95 1.63
N ARG A 151 -4.42 12.48 1.21
CA ARG A 151 -3.26 11.70 0.75
C ARG A 151 -2.18 11.70 1.83
N HIS A 152 -1.43 10.60 1.92
CA HIS A 152 -0.34 10.47 2.88
C HIS A 152 0.90 11.23 2.42
N SER A 153 1.62 11.78 3.41
CA SER A 153 2.96 12.36 3.22
C SER A 153 4.02 11.26 3.22
N ILE A 154 5.27 11.60 2.85
CA ILE A 154 6.40 10.67 2.96
C ILE A 154 6.59 10.25 4.42
N TRP A 155 6.45 11.18 5.36
CA TRP A 155 6.60 10.92 6.79
C TRP A 155 5.56 9.92 7.31
N GLN A 156 4.29 10.07 6.91
CA GLN A 156 3.26 9.11 7.28
C GLN A 156 3.51 7.72 6.69
N ILE A 157 4.02 7.64 5.45
CA ILE A 157 4.39 6.36 4.86
C ILE A 157 5.58 5.74 5.60
N ALA A 158 6.58 6.52 6.01
CA ALA A 158 7.69 6.02 6.81
C ALA A 158 7.23 5.47 8.17
N ASN A 159 6.34 6.19 8.87
CA ASN A 159 5.75 5.72 10.12
C ASN A 159 4.90 4.46 9.92
N HIS A 160 4.14 4.38 8.82
CA HIS A 160 3.36 3.20 8.43
C HIS A 160 4.24 1.95 8.25
N LEU A 161 5.33 2.08 7.51
CA LEU A 161 6.30 1.00 7.31
C LEU A 161 6.91 0.54 8.63
N ALA A 162 7.30 1.50 9.48
CA ALA A 162 7.85 1.21 10.80
C ALA A 162 6.85 0.46 11.69
N PHE A 163 5.61 0.94 11.75
CA PHE A 163 4.55 0.32 12.55
C PHE A 163 4.24 -1.10 12.10
N TRP A 164 4.05 -1.36 10.80
CA TRP A 164 3.74 -2.72 10.33
C TRP A 164 4.91 -3.67 10.49
N GLY A 165 6.16 -3.21 10.29
CA GLY A 165 7.33 -4.02 10.58
C GLY A 165 7.41 -4.42 12.06
N GLU A 166 7.20 -3.48 12.98
CA GLU A 166 7.07 -3.74 14.42
C GLU A 166 5.95 -4.72 14.75
N TYR A 167 4.77 -4.46 14.23
CA TYR A 167 3.59 -5.25 14.55
C TYR A 167 3.68 -6.68 14.03
N VAL A 168 4.12 -6.88 12.79
CA VAL A 168 4.31 -8.23 12.23
C VAL A 168 5.40 -8.97 12.99
N CYS A 169 6.51 -8.31 13.35
CA CYS A 169 7.55 -8.95 14.16
C CYS A 169 7.07 -9.33 15.58
N LEU A 170 6.22 -8.49 16.20
CA LEU A 170 5.58 -8.82 17.48
C LEU A 170 4.70 -10.05 17.35
N ARG A 171 3.85 -10.10 16.32
CA ARG A 171 2.93 -11.21 16.06
C ARG A 171 3.67 -12.51 15.75
N ALA A 172 4.74 -12.44 14.95
CA ALA A 172 5.59 -13.60 14.65
C ALA A 172 6.18 -14.23 15.93
N ARG A 173 6.51 -13.41 16.93
CA ARG A 173 7.04 -13.85 18.24
C ARG A 173 5.95 -14.28 19.24
N GLY A 174 4.70 -14.39 18.81
CA GLY A 174 3.58 -14.80 19.66
C GLY A 174 3.03 -13.71 20.58
N GLY A 175 3.41 -12.44 20.37
CA GLY A 175 2.82 -11.32 21.10
C GLY A 175 1.37 -11.09 20.73
N ASP A 176 0.58 -10.53 21.66
CA ASP A 176 -0.86 -10.30 21.46
C ASP A 176 -1.16 -9.33 20.31
N ALA A 177 -2.34 -9.49 19.71
CA ALA A 177 -2.85 -8.54 18.73
C ALA A 177 -3.16 -7.22 19.43
N LEU A 178 -2.80 -6.11 18.78
CA LEU A 178 -3.14 -4.79 19.30
C LEU A 178 -4.65 -4.54 19.10
N PRO A 179 -5.30 -3.79 20.01
CA PRO A 179 -6.67 -3.34 19.80
C PRO A 179 -6.82 -2.55 18.49
N ASP A 180 -7.96 -2.68 17.81
CA ASP A 180 -8.20 -2.04 16.51
C ASP A 180 -8.05 -0.51 16.55
N ASP A 181 -8.39 0.13 17.66
CA ASP A 181 -8.23 1.57 17.85
C ASP A 181 -6.77 1.99 17.99
N GLU A 182 -5.93 1.16 18.61
CA GLU A 182 -4.50 1.37 18.64
C GLU A 182 -3.88 1.20 17.24
N ILE A 183 -4.25 0.13 16.52
CA ILE A 183 -3.80 -0.07 15.13
C ILE A 183 -4.18 1.14 14.29
N ARG A 184 -5.45 1.59 14.34
CA ARG A 184 -5.91 2.77 13.58
C ARG A 184 -5.12 4.04 13.90
N ARG A 185 -4.76 4.26 15.16
CA ARG A 185 -4.00 5.43 15.60
C ARG A 185 -2.56 5.42 15.06
N ARG A 186 -1.89 4.26 15.13
CA ARG A 186 -0.46 4.12 14.78
C ARG A 186 -0.19 3.92 13.28
N ASN A 187 -1.16 3.36 12.55
CA ASN A 187 -1.01 2.97 11.14
C ASN A 187 -0.61 4.12 10.19
N TRP A 188 -1.05 5.35 10.46
CA TRP A 188 -0.79 6.55 9.64
C TRP A 188 -0.45 7.77 10.49
N GLU A 189 0.23 7.52 11.62
CA GLU A 189 0.51 8.56 12.61
C GLU A 189 1.25 9.77 12.01
N GLU A 190 0.78 10.94 12.40
CA GLU A 190 1.40 12.22 12.08
C GLU A 190 2.57 12.46 13.03
N PRO A 191 3.65 13.13 12.56
CA PRO A 191 4.66 13.61 13.48
C PRO A 191 4.06 14.66 14.44
N GLU A 192 4.45 14.60 15.72
CA GLU A 192 4.02 15.59 16.71
C GLU A 192 4.50 17.01 16.38
N ALA A 193 5.68 17.10 15.75
CA ALA A 193 6.25 18.35 15.28
C ALA A 193 7.06 18.14 13.99
N ILE A 194 6.92 19.07 13.05
CA ILE A 194 7.72 19.10 11.81
C ILE A 194 9.07 19.73 12.14
N THR A 195 9.97 18.93 12.72
CA THR A 195 11.33 19.35 13.12
C THR A 195 12.37 18.39 12.60
N GLY A 196 13.62 18.86 12.51
CA GLY A 196 14.75 18.02 12.13
C GLY A 196 14.94 16.83 13.06
N ASP A 197 14.68 17.00 14.36
CA ASP A 197 14.92 15.98 15.38
C ASP A 197 13.89 14.87 15.28
N ALA A 198 12.60 15.23 15.22
CA ALA A 198 11.52 14.26 15.01
C ALA A 198 11.70 13.50 13.69
N TRP A 199 12.15 14.18 12.62
CA TRP A 199 12.39 13.50 11.34
C TRP A 199 13.53 12.50 11.43
N ARG A 200 14.65 12.87 12.07
CA ARG A 200 15.77 11.96 12.30
C ARG A 200 15.33 10.74 13.11
N GLU A 201 14.50 10.93 14.14
CA GLU A 201 13.97 9.81 14.93
C GLU A 201 13.14 8.83 14.08
N THR A 202 12.27 9.34 13.20
CA THR A 202 11.52 8.48 12.26
C THR A 202 12.45 7.70 11.32
N VAL A 203 13.47 8.35 10.76
CA VAL A 203 14.44 7.69 9.87
C VAL A 203 15.22 6.60 10.61
N GLU A 204 15.67 6.88 11.84
CA GLU A 204 16.35 5.91 12.69
C GLU A 204 15.44 4.75 13.09
N ARG A 205 14.17 5.01 13.40
CA ARG A 205 13.16 3.97 13.66
C ARG A 205 12.98 3.06 12.46
N HIS A 206 12.87 3.63 11.26
CA HIS A 206 12.78 2.86 10.02
C HIS A 206 14.01 1.95 9.80
N ALA A 207 15.22 2.46 10.10
CA ALA A 207 16.44 1.67 10.05
C ALA A 207 16.47 0.53 11.10
N ARG A 208 16.00 0.78 12.33
CA ARG A 208 15.88 -0.27 13.36
C ARG A 208 14.87 -1.36 12.94
N VAL A 209 13.74 -0.96 12.35
CA VAL A 209 12.71 -1.88 11.88
C VAL A 209 13.24 -2.78 10.77
N ARG A 210 14.05 -2.24 9.85
CA ARG A 210 14.72 -3.05 8.83
C ARG A 210 15.49 -4.22 9.44
N GLU A 211 16.35 -3.94 10.43
CA GLU A 211 17.18 -4.98 11.06
C GLU A 211 16.33 -5.96 11.87
N MET A 212 15.32 -5.46 12.58
CA MET A 212 14.40 -6.32 13.32
C MET A 212 13.61 -7.28 12.41
N VAL A 213 13.16 -6.82 11.24
CA VAL A 213 12.46 -7.67 10.25
C VAL A 213 13.43 -8.67 9.64
N ARG A 214 14.64 -8.23 9.28
CA ARG A 214 15.72 -9.11 8.80
C ARG A 214 15.99 -10.24 9.79
N ASP A 215 16.16 -9.93 11.06
CA ASP A 215 16.44 -10.92 12.11
C ASP A 215 15.27 -11.86 12.34
N ALA A 216 14.03 -11.36 12.27
CA ALA A 216 12.84 -12.21 12.34
C ALA A 216 12.75 -13.17 11.15
N ILE A 217 13.09 -12.71 9.94
CA ILE A 217 13.22 -13.57 8.76
C ILE A 217 14.40 -14.55 8.90
N ALA A 218 15.43 -14.26 9.68
CA ALA A 218 16.54 -15.20 9.90
C ALA A 218 16.22 -16.29 10.94
N ASP A 219 15.31 -16.04 11.88
CA ASP A 219 15.02 -16.93 12.99
C ASP A 219 14.15 -18.15 12.57
N PRO A 220 14.71 -19.38 12.53
CA PRO A 220 13.99 -20.58 12.09
C PRO A 220 12.77 -20.93 12.95
N ALA A 221 12.68 -20.41 14.18
CA ALA A 221 11.55 -20.66 15.07
C ALA A 221 10.31 -19.82 14.73
N LEU A 222 10.46 -18.73 13.96
CA LEU A 222 9.35 -17.82 13.65
C LEU A 222 8.62 -18.21 12.35
N PRO A 223 7.29 -18.05 12.28
CA PRO A 223 6.52 -18.28 11.07
C PRO A 223 6.90 -17.27 9.97
N LEU A 224 6.97 -17.73 8.71
CA LEU A 224 7.46 -16.90 7.59
C LEU A 224 6.37 -16.20 6.79
N ASP A 225 5.11 -16.63 6.87
CA ASP A 225 4.06 -16.17 5.95
C ASP A 225 3.88 -14.63 6.03
N ASP A 226 3.57 -14.10 7.22
CA ASP A 226 3.38 -12.65 7.42
C ASP A 226 4.68 -11.84 7.23
N LEU A 227 5.84 -12.42 7.61
CA LEU A 227 7.14 -11.77 7.40
C LEU A 227 7.49 -11.64 5.91
N GLY A 228 7.08 -12.60 5.10
CA GLY A 228 7.25 -12.56 3.65
C GLY A 228 6.43 -11.45 2.98
N GLU A 229 5.25 -11.14 3.51
CA GLU A 229 4.39 -10.07 3.00
C GLU A 229 5.00 -8.67 3.19
N LEU A 230 5.84 -8.47 4.22
CA LEU A 230 6.50 -7.19 4.45
C LEU A 230 7.38 -6.73 3.28
N LEU A 231 7.98 -7.66 2.54
CA LEU A 231 8.82 -7.31 1.39
C LEU A 231 8.01 -6.62 0.29
N THR A 232 6.86 -7.20 -0.09
CA THR A 232 6.01 -6.66 -1.15
C THR A 232 5.29 -5.40 -0.68
N HIS A 233 4.90 -5.35 0.59
CA HIS A 233 4.36 -4.16 1.25
C HIS A 233 5.35 -2.98 1.24
N HIS A 234 6.60 -3.21 1.64
CA HIS A 234 7.66 -2.20 1.58
C HIS A 234 7.92 -1.74 0.14
N ALA A 235 7.95 -2.66 -0.84
CA ALA A 235 8.13 -2.30 -2.24
C ALA A 235 7.03 -1.37 -2.76
N TYR A 236 5.77 -1.65 -2.40
CA TYR A 236 4.63 -0.80 -2.75
C TYR A 236 4.80 0.62 -2.21
N HIS A 237 5.13 0.76 -0.93
CA HIS A 237 5.27 2.05 -0.28
C HIS A 237 6.56 2.80 -0.64
N ALA A 238 7.65 2.09 -0.93
CA ALA A 238 8.86 2.68 -1.50
C ALA A 238 8.56 3.36 -2.84
N GLY A 239 7.77 2.70 -3.70
CA GLY A 239 7.28 3.31 -4.95
C GLY A 239 6.46 4.58 -4.72
N GLN A 240 5.58 4.58 -3.70
CA GLN A 240 4.82 5.78 -3.33
C GLN A 240 5.71 6.92 -2.86
N ILE A 241 6.71 6.64 -2.01
CA ILE A 241 7.68 7.63 -1.55
C ILE A 241 8.43 8.22 -2.76
N MET A 242 8.94 7.39 -3.66
CA MET A 242 9.63 7.87 -4.86
C MET A 242 8.73 8.73 -5.76
N GLN A 243 7.45 8.39 -5.88
CA GLN A 243 6.49 9.21 -6.61
C GLN A 243 6.26 10.58 -5.94
N LEU A 244 6.16 10.63 -4.61
CA LEU A 244 6.02 11.88 -3.86
C LEU A 244 7.27 12.76 -3.99
N ARG A 245 8.47 12.16 -3.96
CA ARG A 245 9.73 12.87 -4.25
C ARG A 245 9.71 13.50 -5.64
N ALA A 246 9.27 12.75 -6.65
CA ALA A 246 9.17 13.25 -8.02
C ALA A 246 8.16 14.39 -8.16
N LEU A 247 7.01 14.32 -7.47
CA LEU A 247 6.01 15.39 -7.47
C LEU A 247 6.52 16.69 -6.83
N GLN A 248 7.45 16.59 -5.89
CA GLN A 248 8.14 17.74 -5.29
C GLN A 248 9.30 18.28 -6.15
N GLY A 249 9.59 17.66 -7.30
CA GLY A 249 10.69 18.08 -8.17
C GLY A 249 12.09 17.71 -7.65
N LEU A 250 12.18 16.77 -6.71
CA LEU A 250 13.46 16.30 -6.18
C LEU A 250 14.24 15.52 -7.25
N ALA A 251 15.57 15.63 -7.19
CA ALA A 251 16.44 14.86 -8.07
C ALA A 251 16.19 13.35 -7.90
N PRO A 252 16.23 12.57 -8.99
CA PRO A 252 16.20 11.12 -8.90
C PRO A 252 17.36 10.60 -8.04
N ILE A 253 17.08 9.59 -7.21
CA ILE A 253 18.13 8.83 -6.53
C ILE A 253 18.61 7.78 -7.54
N VAL A 254 19.86 7.92 -7.99
CA VAL A 254 20.50 7.09 -9.03
C VAL A 254 21.52 6.12 -8.43
#